data_AF-A0A382XTG4-F1
#
_entry.id   AF-A0A382XTG4-F1
#
_cell.length_a   1.000
_cell.length_b   1.000
_cell.length_c   1.000
_cell.angle_alpha   90.00
_cell.angle_beta   90.00
_cell.angle_gamma   90.00
#
_symmetry.space_group_name_H-M   'P 1'
#
loop_
_entity.id
_entity.type
_entity.pdbx_description
1 polymer ?
#
loop_
_entity_poly.entity_id
_entity_poly.type
_entity_poly.pdbx_seq_one_letter_code
_entity_poly.pdbx_strand_id
1 'polypeptide(L)' 'TLTTHWDKIYGGKYDDSGASIKATRDGGCIVTGSTVSYGNQSEIILLEVERDGCIWSDDHKTKISCGL' A
#
# COMPACT_ATOMS: atom_id res chain seq x y z
N THR A 1 -8.45 21.05 13.13
CA THR A 1 -9.33 19.90 12.83
C THR A 1 -8.51 18.64 12.96
N LEU A 2 -9.00 17.63 13.69
CA LEU A 2 -8.33 16.34 13.79
C LEU A 2 -8.62 15.58 12.49
N THR A 3 -7.70 15.64 11.54
CA THR A 3 -7.83 14.88 10.29
C THR A 3 -7.50 13.42 10.62
N THR A 4 -8.51 12.56 10.61
CA THR A 4 -8.29 11.10 10.70
C THR A 4 -7.52 10.66 9.46
N HIS A 5 -6.37 10.02 9.64
CA HIS A 5 -5.51 9.50 8.55
C HIS A 5 -5.73 8.00 8.29
N TRP A 6 -6.76 7.40 8.89
CA TRP A 6 -7.03 5.96 8.90
C TRP A 6 -8.13 5.52 7.95
N ASP A 7 -8.26 6.18 6.80
CA ASP A 7 -9.37 5.94 5.86
C ASP A 7 -8.94 5.16 4.60
N LYS A 8 -7.69 4.68 4.54
CA LYS A 8 -7.14 3.98 3.38
C LYS A 8 -7.00 2.49 3.62
N ILE A 9 -7.48 1.71 2.66
CA ILE A 9 -7.33 0.26 2.59
C ILE A 9 -6.39 -0.04 1.42
N TYR A 10 -5.34 -0.83 1.67
CA TYR A 10 -4.42 -1.31 0.66
C TYR A 10 -4.63 -2.81 0.48
N GLY A 11 -4.76 -3.27 -0.76
CA GLY A 11 -5.16 -4.63 -1.10
C GLY A 11 -6.31 -4.65 -2.10
N GLY A 12 -6.86 -5.84 -2.34
CA GLY A 12 -7.95 -6.04 -3.29
C GLY A 12 -9.13 -6.79 -2.70
N LYS A 13 -9.81 -7.55 -3.55
CA LYS A 13 -11.09 -8.20 -3.21
C LYS A 13 -10.93 -9.40 -2.25
N TYR A 14 -9.76 -10.01 -2.22
CA TYR A 14 -9.50 -11.26 -1.51
C TYR A 14 -8.56 -11.01 -0.33
N ASP A 15 -8.10 -12.07 0.33
CA ASP A 15 -7.30 -11.97 1.54
C ASP A 15 -5.93 -11.31 1.27
N ASP A 16 -5.61 -10.33 2.10
CA ASP A 16 -4.35 -9.60 2.10
C ASP A 16 -3.82 -9.54 3.54
N SER A 17 -2.53 -9.77 3.73
CA SER A 17 -1.91 -9.82 5.06
C SER A 17 -0.60 -9.06 5.09
N GLY A 18 -0.51 -8.05 5.96
CA GLY A 18 0.73 -7.32 6.24
C GLY A 18 1.60 -8.07 7.26
N ALA A 19 2.84 -8.35 6.89
CA ALA A 19 3.81 -9.05 7.73
C ALA A 19 4.77 -8.09 8.46
N SER A 20 5.13 -6.97 7.83
CA SER A 20 6.04 -5.98 8.42
C SER A 20 5.81 -4.59 7.83
N ILE A 21 6.17 -3.58 8.61
CA ILE A 21 6.13 -2.16 8.21
C ILE A 21 7.39 -1.44 8.69
N LYS A 22 7.93 -0.55 7.86
CA LYS A 22 9.08 0.29 8.20
C LYS A 22 8.94 1.69 7.65
N ALA A 23 9.09 2.71 8.49
CA ALA A 23 9.07 4.10 8.06
C ALA A 23 10.26 4.42 7.13
N THR A 24 10.02 5.27 6.14
CA THR A 24 11.03 5.81 5.22
C THR A 24 11.48 7.21 5.65
N ARG A 25 12.63 7.67 5.14
CA ARG A 25 13.22 8.97 5.55
C ARG A 25 12.39 10.18 5.11
N ASP A 26 11.67 10.05 4.01
CA ASP A 26 10.76 11.06 3.47
C ASP A 26 9.37 11.04 4.13
N GLY A 27 9.17 10.20 5.14
CA GLY A 27 8.01 10.15 6.03
C GLY A 27 6.89 9.20 5.58
N GLY A 28 7.11 8.42 4.52
CA GLY A 28 6.25 7.31 4.14
C GLY A 28 6.57 6.02 4.91
N CYS A 29 6.15 4.88 4.38
CA CYS A 29 6.52 3.57 4.88
C CYS A 29 6.58 2.51 3.77
N ILE A 30 7.37 1.47 4.02
CA ILE A 30 7.39 0.23 3.23
C ILE A 30 6.61 -0.82 4.01
N VAL A 31 5.70 -1.53 3.35
CA VAL A 31 4.95 -2.66 3.89
C VAL A 31 5.28 -3.91 3.08
N THR A 32 5.53 -5.03 3.77
CA THR A 32 5.66 -6.34 3.13
C THR A 32 4.58 -7.29 3.61
N GLY A 33 4.23 -8.28 2.81
CA GLY A 33 3.17 -9.20 3.15
C GLY A 33 2.88 -10.25 2.10
N SER A 34 1.68 -10.80 2.16
CA SER A 34 1.11 -11.69 1.14
C SER A 34 -0.25 -11.21 0.65
N THR A 35 -0.54 -11.49 -0.61
CA THR A 35 -1.80 -11.15 -1.28
C THR A 35 -2.33 -12.35 -2.05
N VAL A 36 -3.66 -12.57 -2.02
CA VAL A 36 -4.36 -13.41 -3.01
C VAL A 36 -5.24 -12.58 -3.93
N SER A 37 -5.12 -11.25 -3.87
CA SER A 37 -6.00 -10.30 -4.54
C SER A 37 -5.64 -10.07 -6.01
N TYR A 38 -4.40 -10.33 -6.42
CA TYR A 38 -3.88 -9.95 -7.74
C TYR A 38 -3.42 -11.14 -8.62
N GLY A 39 -3.50 -12.36 -8.11
CA GLY A 39 -3.08 -13.58 -8.80
C GLY A 39 -4.01 -14.76 -8.52
N ASN A 40 -3.65 -15.95 -9.03
CA ASN A 40 -4.42 -17.18 -8.82
C ASN A 40 -4.02 -17.94 -7.54
N GLN A 41 -3.05 -17.42 -6.78
CA GLN A 41 -2.48 -18.03 -5.59
C GLN A 41 -1.95 -16.94 -4.65
N SER A 42 -1.49 -17.33 -3.46
CA SER A 42 -0.81 -16.40 -2.56
C SER A 42 0.52 -15.95 -3.17
N GLU A 43 0.70 -14.64 -3.25
CA GLU A 43 1.87 -13.96 -3.79
C GLU A 43 2.48 -13.06 -2.71
N ILE A 44 3.77 -12.74 -2.85
CA ILE A 44 4.43 -11.76 -1.98
C ILE A 44 4.06 -10.36 -2.46
N ILE A 45 3.76 -9.46 -1.52
CA ILE A 45 3.53 -8.05 -1.82
C ILE A 45 4.57 -7.16 -1.14
N LEU A 46 5.02 -6.14 -1.86
CA LEU A 46 5.84 -5.03 -1.39
C LEU A 46 5.14 -3.73 -1.76
N LEU A 47 4.76 -2.93 -0.76
CA LEU A 47 4.09 -1.65 -0.95
C LEU A 47 4.99 -0.53 -0.44
N GLU A 48 5.18 0.49 -1.25
CA GLU A 48 5.72 1.79 -0.82
C GLU A 48 4.56 2.78 -0.70
N VAL A 49 4.36 3.28 0.51
CA VAL A 49 3.28 4.18 0.88
C VAL A 49 3.87 5.54 1.21
N GLU A 50 3.44 6.59 0.51
CA GLU A 50 3.85 7.97 0.74
C GLU A 50 3.24 8.54 2.03
N ARG A 51 3.72 9.72 2.47
CA ARG A 51 3.19 10.47 3.63
C ARG A 51 1.69 10.73 3.57
N ASP A 52 1.16 10.97 2.38
CA ASP A 52 -0.27 11.20 2.15
C ASP A 52 -1.06 9.89 2.03
N GLY A 53 -0.39 8.74 2.09
CA GLY A 53 -0.95 7.40 1.92
C GLY A 53 -1.16 7.00 0.46
N CYS A 54 -0.51 7.64 -0.51
CA CYS A 54 -0.56 7.17 -1.89
C CYS A 54 0.51 6.10 -2.15
N ILE A 55 0.27 5.20 -3.10
CA ILE A 55 1.23 4.13 -3.49
C ILE A 55 1.71 4.30 -4.94
N TRP A 56 2.94 3.91 -5.20
CA TRP A 56 3.52 3.86 -6.54
C TRP A 56 3.10 2.59 -7.28
N SER A 57 2.93 2.69 -8.60
CA SER A 57 2.97 1.54 -9.50
C SER A 57 4.19 1.62 -10.41
N ASP A 58 4.58 0.47 -10.93
CA ASP A 58 5.86 0.24 -11.59
C ASP A 58 6.05 0.97 -12.95
N ASP A 59 5.16 1.91 -13.31
CA ASP A 59 5.36 2.74 -14.52
C ASP A 59 6.12 4.05 -14.26
N HIS A 60 6.50 4.36 -13.01
CA HIS A 60 7.22 5.59 -12.60
C HIS A 60 6.58 6.89 -13.14
N LYS A 61 5.33 6.85 -13.60
CA LYS A 61 4.64 7.98 -14.26
C LYS A 61 3.19 8.15 -13.82
N THR A 62 2.60 7.16 -13.13
CA THR A 62 1.20 7.21 -12.75
C THR A 62 1.00 6.78 -11.31
N LYS A 63 0.58 7.73 -10.47
CA LYS A 63 0.12 7.53 -9.10
C LYS A 63 -1.15 6.66 -9.14
N ILE A 64 -1.09 5.36 -8.81
CA ILE A 64 -2.24 4.44 -8.98
C ILE A 64 -3.30 4.59 -7.88
N SER A 65 -2.96 5.18 -6.75
CA SER A 65 -3.95 5.43 -5.70
C SER A 65 -3.61 6.72 -4.96
N CYS A 66 -4.17 7.83 -5.41
CA CYS A 66 -4.70 8.83 -4.51
C CYS A 66 -6.22 8.78 -4.71
N GLY A 67 -6.95 8.23 -3.75
CA GLY A 67 -8.41 8.18 -3.82
C GLY A 67 -8.99 9.57 -4.10
N LEU A 68 -9.97 9.63 -5.01
CA LEU A 68 -11.13 10.47 -4.81
C LEU A 68 -11.91 9.94 -3.61
#